data_AF-A0A1V1P813-F1
#
_entry.id   AF-A0A1V1P813-F1
#
_cell.length_a   1.000
_cell.length_b   1.000
_cell.length_c   1.000
_cell.angle_alpha   90.00
_cell.angle_beta   90.00
_cell.angle_gamma   90.00
#
_symmetry.space_group_name_H-M   'P 1'
#
loop_
_entity.id
_entity.type
_entity.pdbx_description
1 polymer ?
#
loop_
_entity_poly.entity_id
_entity_poly.type
_entity_poly.pdbx_seq_one_letter_code
_entity_poly.pdbx_strand_id
1 'polypeptide(L)'
;MLKENVILEAEKLDEWLDTYQMNNGMLTVVLDACHSGSFLPPLNAQGGQKRIVISSAKAEENARLYNDGILSFSNHFFRYIFNSENVYSAFDKAAAIIKKMPYSQTPQLDDNENGSLAKITFIGNDLVQSISKGPEILSISEPQTISLTTSATIKTIIRSNKIISSVIASIYPPETIFSEDSIKIPSFELIKVSDQPDDSNAAIYTGNYNSFNVQGVYHLSIYATDKDSFTSMPKTTSVVVKNAISNRAIILGSFYDNEWPVTEKNISLAYNTLLSQLYSDKNIDLLSPHAIESIEYAPLSPSMKSLINVFENIPVEKQKILFYI
;
A
#
# COMPACT_ATOMS: atom_id res chain seq x y z
N MET A 1 25.37 20.68 -1.97
CA MET A 1 24.93 19.37 -1.43
C MET A 1 24.40 19.60 -0.03
N LEU A 2 23.18 19.16 0.25
CA LEU A 2 22.72 19.02 1.63
C LEU A 2 23.61 17.98 2.32
N LYS A 3 24.11 18.29 3.51
CA LYS A 3 24.80 17.30 4.35
C LYS A 3 23.74 16.38 4.96
N GLU A 4 24.12 15.15 5.31
CA GLU A 4 23.28 14.31 6.16
C GLU A 4 22.86 15.09 7.43
N ASN A 5 21.58 14.98 7.82
CA ASN A 5 20.95 15.64 8.97
C ASN A 5 20.68 17.16 8.87
N VAL A 6 20.65 17.73 7.67
CA VAL A 6 20.18 19.11 7.48
C VAL A 6 18.72 19.09 7.03
N ILE A 7 17.84 19.74 7.80
CA ILE A 7 16.44 19.96 7.41
C ILE A 7 16.43 20.99 6.28
N LEU A 8 15.73 20.68 5.19
CA LEU A 8 15.49 21.62 4.11
C LEU A 8 14.20 22.39 4.40
N GLU A 9 14.34 23.68 4.71
CA GLU A 9 13.22 24.59 4.92
C GLU A 9 12.54 24.95 3.58
N ALA A 10 11.24 25.26 3.64
CA ALA A 10 10.44 25.55 2.46
C ALA A 10 10.90 26.83 1.75
N GLU A 11 11.21 27.91 2.49
CA GLU A 11 11.76 29.14 1.89
C GLU A 11 13.11 28.86 1.22
N LYS A 12 13.92 27.98 1.81
CA LYS A 12 15.23 27.68 1.24
C LYS A 12 15.12 26.89 -0.07
N LEU A 13 14.17 25.97 -0.14
CA LEU A 13 13.86 25.26 -1.37
C LEU A 13 13.32 26.23 -2.43
N ASP A 14 12.43 27.15 -2.07
CA ASP A 14 11.91 28.18 -2.97
C ASP A 14 13.02 29.02 -3.61
N GLU A 15 13.96 29.55 -2.79
CA GLU A 15 15.13 30.30 -3.29
C GLU A 15 15.94 29.51 -4.34
N TRP A 16 16.10 28.19 -4.13
CA TRP A 16 16.81 27.33 -5.07
C TRP A 16 16.06 27.14 -6.38
N LEU A 17 14.74 26.94 -6.31
CA LEU A 17 13.88 26.77 -7.48
C LEU A 17 13.80 28.08 -8.27
N ASP A 18 13.69 29.23 -7.60
CA ASP A 18 13.75 30.56 -8.22
C ASP A 18 15.05 30.78 -8.98
N THR A 19 16.17 30.48 -8.32
CA THR A 19 17.50 30.60 -8.94
C THR A 19 17.61 29.73 -10.19
N TYR A 20 17.08 28.50 -10.14
CA TYR A 20 17.04 27.61 -11.29
C TYR A 20 16.16 28.18 -12.41
N GLN A 21 14.97 28.70 -12.11
CA GLN A 21 14.03 29.23 -13.11
C GLN A 21 14.46 30.56 -13.74
N MET A 22 15.49 31.25 -13.22
CA MET A 22 16.06 32.40 -13.92
C MET A 22 16.60 32.05 -15.32
N ASN A 23 17.10 30.82 -15.51
CA ASN A 23 17.71 30.37 -16.76
C ASN A 23 17.01 29.15 -17.38
N ASN A 24 15.95 28.66 -16.73
CA ASN A 24 15.25 27.44 -17.14
C ASN A 24 13.74 27.72 -17.24
N GLY A 25 13.04 26.84 -17.94
CA GLY A 25 11.62 26.99 -18.18
C GLY A 25 10.74 26.55 -17.00
N MET A 26 9.65 25.91 -17.35
CA MET A 26 8.64 25.43 -16.41
C MET A 26 9.22 24.35 -15.47
N LEU A 27 8.76 24.37 -14.22
CA LEU A 27 9.05 23.35 -13.21
C LEU A 27 7.78 22.66 -12.73
N THR A 28 7.88 21.36 -12.46
CA THR A 28 6.89 20.62 -11.68
C THR A 28 7.59 20.02 -10.46
N VAL A 29 7.11 20.37 -9.27
CA VAL A 29 7.62 19.92 -7.99
C VAL A 29 6.58 18.99 -7.37
N VAL A 30 6.99 17.77 -7.02
CA VAL A 30 6.13 16.78 -6.37
C VAL A 30 6.71 16.45 -5.00
N LEU A 31 5.94 16.72 -3.95
CA LEU A 31 6.31 16.52 -2.55
C LEU A 31 5.46 15.39 -1.97
N ASP A 32 6.06 14.21 -1.79
CA ASP A 32 5.41 13.08 -1.14
C ASP A 32 5.96 12.85 0.26
N ALA A 33 5.44 13.61 1.22
CA ALA A 33 5.89 13.62 2.62
C ALA A 33 4.78 14.09 3.55
N CYS A 34 4.86 13.71 4.83
CA CYS A 34 3.97 14.25 5.87
C CYS A 34 4.06 15.77 5.91
N HIS A 35 2.92 16.42 6.10
CA HIS A 35 2.81 17.87 6.15
C HIS A 35 3.28 18.58 4.87
N SER A 36 3.44 17.88 3.74
CA SER A 36 3.95 18.45 2.48
C SER A 36 3.13 19.64 1.97
N GLY A 37 1.86 19.74 2.37
CA GLY A 37 1.01 20.91 2.09
C GLY A 37 1.55 22.23 2.66
N SER A 38 2.42 22.20 3.66
CA SER A 38 3.05 23.39 4.24
C SER A 38 4.03 24.09 3.28
N PHE A 39 4.51 23.37 2.26
CA PHE A 39 5.40 23.90 1.24
C PHE A 39 4.66 24.65 0.12
N LEU A 40 3.34 24.50 -0.02
CA LEU A 40 2.60 25.15 -1.12
C LEU A 40 2.72 26.69 -1.06
N PRO A 41 2.42 27.38 0.06
CA PRO A 41 2.50 28.83 0.09
C PRO A 41 3.92 29.38 -0.13
N PRO A 42 4.99 28.82 0.49
CA PRO A 42 6.36 29.29 0.24
C PRO A 42 6.85 29.04 -1.19
N LEU A 43 6.53 27.89 -1.80
CA LEU A 43 7.02 27.55 -3.14
C LEU A 43 6.19 28.18 -4.27
N ASN A 44 5.27 29.08 -3.94
CA ASN A 44 4.36 29.60 -4.93
C ASN A 44 5.09 30.44 -6.00
N ALA A 45 4.77 30.23 -7.28
CA ALA A 45 5.47 30.88 -8.40
C ALA A 45 5.31 32.41 -8.35
N GLN A 46 6.40 33.16 -8.50
CA GLN A 46 6.40 34.62 -8.50
C GLN A 46 6.82 35.20 -9.85
N GLY A 47 6.48 36.47 -10.12
CA GLY A 47 7.05 37.21 -11.24
C GLY A 47 6.84 36.61 -12.64
N GLY A 48 5.77 35.85 -12.86
CA GLY A 48 5.47 35.19 -14.15
C GLY A 48 6.17 33.85 -14.37
N GLN A 49 6.85 33.32 -13.35
CA GLN A 49 7.36 31.95 -13.34
C GLN A 49 6.23 30.93 -13.60
N LYS A 50 6.57 29.84 -14.31
CA LYS A 50 5.68 28.69 -14.51
C LYS A 50 6.12 27.57 -13.60
N ARG A 51 5.42 27.37 -12.49
CA ARG A 51 5.71 26.31 -11.52
C ARG A 51 4.41 25.63 -11.11
N ILE A 52 4.41 24.31 -11.16
CA ILE A 52 3.36 23.47 -10.58
C ILE A 52 3.94 22.82 -9.33
N VAL A 53 3.28 23.00 -8.18
CA VAL A 53 3.64 22.39 -6.91
C VAL A 53 2.54 21.41 -6.52
N ILE A 54 2.91 20.16 -6.28
CA ILE A 54 2.00 19.09 -5.87
C ILE A 54 2.45 18.57 -4.51
N SER A 55 1.54 18.54 -3.54
CA SER A 55 1.75 17.87 -2.25
C SER A 55 0.89 16.61 -2.15
N SER A 56 1.40 15.58 -1.48
CA SER A 56 0.64 14.36 -1.23
C SER A 56 -0.32 14.46 -0.05
N ALA A 57 -0.16 15.47 0.81
CA ALA A 57 -0.97 15.71 2.01
C ALA A 57 -1.16 17.21 2.27
N LYS A 58 -2.12 17.58 3.13
CA LYS A 58 -2.21 18.94 3.70
C LYS A 58 -1.09 19.21 4.69
N ALA A 59 -0.94 20.49 5.05
CA ALA A 59 0.01 20.94 6.07
C ALA A 59 -0.21 20.27 7.45
N GLU A 60 -1.43 19.82 7.75
CA GLU A 60 -1.80 19.19 9.03
C GLU A 60 -1.98 17.66 8.94
N GLU A 61 -1.69 17.07 7.78
CA GLU A 61 -1.94 15.65 7.52
C GLU A 61 -0.63 14.87 7.30
N ASN A 62 -0.62 13.62 7.75
CA ASN A 62 0.45 12.69 7.44
C ASN A 62 0.27 12.14 6.01
N ALA A 63 1.39 11.99 5.30
CA ALA A 63 1.42 11.24 4.05
C ALA A 63 1.70 9.77 4.35
N ARG A 64 1.06 8.88 3.60
CA ARG A 64 1.24 7.44 3.73
C ARG A 64 2.11 6.92 2.58
N LEU A 65 3.25 6.34 2.95
CA LEU A 65 4.16 5.66 2.03
C LEU A 65 4.31 4.21 2.51
N TYR A 66 3.43 3.34 2.06
CA TYR A 66 3.46 1.92 2.44
C TYR A 66 4.20 1.07 1.39
N ASN A 67 4.62 -0.13 1.81
CA ASN A 67 5.34 -1.09 0.96
C ASN A 67 6.52 -0.45 0.21
N ASP A 68 7.42 0.20 0.94
CA ASP A 68 8.61 0.86 0.38
C ASP A 68 8.26 1.90 -0.72
N GLY A 69 7.11 2.58 -0.57
CA GLY A 69 6.63 3.61 -1.51
C GLY A 69 5.83 3.07 -2.69
N ILE A 70 5.61 1.74 -2.80
CA ILE A 70 4.73 1.14 -3.81
C ILE A 70 3.28 1.62 -3.63
N LEU A 71 2.88 1.93 -2.41
CA LEU A 71 1.54 2.42 -2.08
C LEU A 71 1.65 3.81 -1.47
N SER A 72 1.97 4.76 -2.35
CA SER A 72 2.06 6.20 -2.06
C SER A 72 1.31 6.99 -3.13
N PHE A 73 1.02 8.26 -2.80
CA PHE A 73 0.46 9.20 -3.75
C PHE A 73 1.36 9.34 -4.99
N SER A 74 2.67 9.55 -4.78
CA SER A 74 3.63 9.74 -5.89
C SER A 74 3.68 8.54 -6.81
N ASN A 75 3.65 7.30 -6.29
CA ASN A 75 3.61 6.12 -7.14
C ASN A 75 2.32 6.05 -7.97
N HIS A 76 1.15 6.42 -7.41
CA HIS A 76 -0.07 6.53 -8.22
C HIS A 76 0.05 7.62 -9.28
N PHE A 77 0.48 8.82 -8.90
CA PHE A 77 0.68 9.95 -9.80
C PHE A 77 1.60 9.59 -10.97
N PHE A 78 2.80 9.06 -10.70
CA PHE A 78 3.77 8.70 -11.73
C PHE A 78 3.29 7.54 -12.62
N ARG A 79 2.46 6.61 -12.12
CA ARG A 79 1.83 5.60 -12.99
C ARG A 79 0.93 6.24 -14.04
N TYR A 80 0.15 7.25 -13.68
CA TYR A 80 -0.67 7.99 -14.64
C TYR A 80 0.20 8.77 -15.63
N ILE A 81 1.25 9.45 -15.14
CA ILE A 81 2.25 10.13 -16.00
C ILE A 81 2.86 9.16 -17.02
N PHE A 82 3.33 7.99 -16.58
CA PHE A 82 3.92 6.98 -17.46
C PHE A 82 2.92 6.35 -18.42
N ASN A 83 1.62 6.49 -18.15
CA ASN A 83 0.54 6.14 -19.07
C ASN A 83 0.04 7.35 -19.88
N SER A 84 0.90 8.35 -20.08
CA SER A 84 0.70 9.50 -20.98
C SER A 84 -0.42 10.46 -20.55
N GLU A 85 -0.75 10.51 -19.26
CA GLU A 85 -1.64 11.54 -18.73
C GLU A 85 -0.90 12.87 -18.53
N ASN A 86 -1.59 13.99 -18.75
CA ASN A 86 -1.07 15.29 -18.32
C ASN A 86 -1.04 15.39 -16.78
N VAL A 87 -0.28 16.33 -16.25
CA VAL A 87 -0.06 16.51 -14.81
C VAL A 87 -1.37 16.67 -14.04
N TYR A 88 -2.33 17.43 -14.56
CA TYR A 88 -3.63 17.62 -13.90
C TYR A 88 -4.42 16.30 -13.82
N SER A 89 -4.54 15.58 -14.93
CA SER A 89 -5.27 14.30 -15.01
C SER A 89 -4.62 13.23 -14.12
N ALA A 90 -3.28 13.18 -14.11
CA ALA A 90 -2.53 12.30 -13.23
C ALA A 90 -2.76 12.63 -11.75
N PHE A 91 -2.74 13.92 -11.39
CA PHE A 91 -3.04 14.40 -10.04
C PHE A 91 -4.46 14.04 -9.60
N ASP A 92 -5.47 14.40 -10.39
CA ASP A 92 -6.89 14.21 -10.06
C ASP A 92 -7.21 12.72 -9.82
N LYS A 93 -6.70 11.84 -10.69
CA LYS A 93 -6.91 10.40 -10.56
C LYS A 93 -6.15 9.79 -9.38
N ALA A 94 -4.91 10.23 -9.13
CA ALA A 94 -4.16 9.81 -7.94
C ALA A 94 -4.86 10.27 -6.64
N ALA A 95 -5.32 11.53 -6.59
CA ALA A 95 -6.07 12.07 -5.46
C ALA A 95 -7.40 11.33 -5.24
N ALA A 96 -8.10 10.93 -6.31
CA ALA A 96 -9.31 10.13 -6.21
C ALA A 96 -9.06 8.72 -5.63
N ILE A 97 -7.88 8.13 -5.86
CA ILE A 97 -7.48 6.86 -5.21
C ILE A 97 -7.26 7.11 -3.71
N ILE A 98 -6.44 8.10 -3.35
CA ILE A 98 -6.15 8.42 -1.95
C ILE A 98 -7.43 8.74 -1.18
N LYS A 99 -8.37 9.50 -1.77
CA LYS A 99 -9.68 9.82 -1.17
C LYS A 99 -10.54 8.60 -0.84
N LYS A 100 -10.34 7.48 -1.54
CA LYS A 100 -11.06 6.22 -1.28
C LYS A 100 -10.40 5.36 -0.21
N MET A 101 -9.20 5.73 0.23
CA MET A 101 -8.49 5.00 1.26
C MET A 101 -9.06 5.32 2.64
N PRO A 102 -8.99 4.36 3.57
CA PRO A 102 -9.50 4.53 4.92
C PRO A 102 -8.45 5.28 5.76
N TYR A 103 -8.03 6.47 5.33
CA TYR A 103 -7.20 7.37 6.13
C TYR A 103 -7.30 8.79 5.59
N SER A 104 -7.17 9.78 6.48
CA SER A 104 -7.16 11.18 6.05
C SER A 104 -5.82 11.53 5.43
N GLN A 105 -5.83 11.71 4.11
CA GLN A 105 -4.73 12.30 3.36
C GLN A 105 -5.33 13.03 2.15
N THR A 106 -5.04 14.30 2.00
CA THR A 106 -5.59 15.14 0.94
C THR A 106 -4.45 15.71 0.09
N PRO A 107 -4.18 15.13 -1.10
CA PRO A 107 -3.25 15.71 -2.04
C PRO A 107 -3.70 17.10 -2.51
N GLN A 108 -2.75 18.00 -2.76
CA GLN A 108 -3.00 19.36 -3.24
C GLN A 108 -2.17 19.66 -4.48
N LEU A 109 -2.69 20.50 -5.37
CA LEU A 109 -2.00 21.02 -6.55
C LEU A 109 -2.16 22.53 -6.58
N ASP A 110 -1.05 23.24 -6.73
CA ASP A 110 -1.00 24.67 -6.96
C ASP A 110 -0.17 24.96 -8.22
N ASP A 111 -0.74 25.72 -9.14
CA ASP A 111 -0.07 26.20 -10.34
C ASP A 111 -0.36 27.68 -10.62
N ASN A 112 -0.92 28.40 -9.64
CA ASN A 112 -1.46 29.77 -9.75
C ASN A 112 -2.53 30.00 -10.82
N GLU A 113 -2.94 28.97 -11.55
CA GLU A 113 -3.82 29.08 -12.72
C GLU A 113 -5.03 28.12 -12.60
N ASN A 114 -5.38 27.70 -11.38
CA ASN A 114 -6.46 26.76 -11.09
C ASN A 114 -6.37 25.45 -11.91
N GLY A 115 -5.15 24.93 -12.05
CA GLY A 115 -4.85 23.70 -12.77
C GLY A 115 -4.70 23.87 -14.29
N SER A 116 -4.77 25.09 -14.83
CA SER A 116 -4.69 25.32 -16.28
C SER A 116 -3.30 25.00 -16.83
N LEU A 117 -2.24 25.38 -16.11
CA LEU A 117 -0.87 25.04 -16.48
C LEU A 117 -0.66 23.52 -16.38
N ALA A 118 -1.20 22.89 -15.33
CA ALA A 118 -1.09 21.44 -15.14
C ALA A 118 -1.79 20.61 -16.24
N LYS A 119 -2.88 21.12 -16.84
CA LYS A 119 -3.62 20.41 -17.91
C LYS A 119 -2.86 20.32 -19.24
N ILE A 120 -2.00 21.30 -19.52
CA ILE A 120 -1.18 21.34 -20.73
C ILE A 120 0.24 20.82 -20.51
N THR A 121 0.57 20.41 -19.27
CA THR A 121 1.91 19.94 -18.91
C THR A 121 1.98 18.41 -18.92
N PHE A 122 3.02 17.89 -19.55
CA PHE A 122 3.38 16.47 -19.52
C PHE A 122 4.79 16.32 -18.93
N ILE A 123 5.00 15.27 -18.13
CA ILE A 123 6.31 14.93 -17.57
C ILE A 123 6.85 13.72 -18.33
N GLY A 124 8.06 13.84 -18.90
CA GLY A 124 8.68 12.79 -19.70
C GLY A 124 8.65 13.09 -21.20
N ASN A 125 9.17 12.16 -22.01
CA ASN A 125 9.38 12.40 -23.44
C ASN A 125 8.12 12.07 -24.25
N ASP A 126 7.59 13.08 -24.94
CA ASP A 126 6.33 13.11 -25.69
C ASP A 126 6.30 12.19 -26.94
N LEU A 127 7.40 11.50 -27.22
CA LEU A 127 7.64 10.77 -28.48
C LEU A 127 7.28 9.27 -28.45
N VAL A 128 6.85 8.72 -27.30
CA VAL A 128 6.50 7.30 -27.15
C VAL A 128 4.99 7.08 -26.95
N GLN A 129 4.17 8.09 -27.24
CA GLN A 129 2.71 8.05 -26.99
C GLN A 129 1.91 7.05 -27.85
N SER A 130 2.53 6.30 -28.77
CA SER A 130 1.78 5.50 -29.77
C SER A 130 2.12 4.01 -29.86
N ILE A 131 3.07 3.46 -29.07
CA ILE A 131 3.58 2.09 -29.34
C ILE A 131 3.39 1.11 -28.16
N SER A 132 3.12 1.57 -26.94
CA SER A 132 2.87 0.66 -25.82
C SER A 132 1.98 1.27 -24.74
N LYS A 133 0.69 0.89 -24.74
CA LYS A 133 -0.19 1.08 -23.59
C LYS A 133 0.01 -0.09 -22.64
N GLY A 134 0.09 0.18 -21.33
CA GLY A 134 0.07 -0.87 -20.33
C GLY A 134 -1.26 -1.64 -20.33
N PRO A 135 -1.35 -2.71 -19.53
CA PRO A 135 -2.59 -3.47 -19.39
C PRO A 135 -3.77 -2.60 -18.97
N GLU A 136 -4.98 -2.98 -19.39
CA GLU A 136 -6.23 -2.33 -19.01
C GLU A 136 -7.07 -3.27 -18.15
N ILE A 137 -7.42 -2.85 -16.93
CA ILE A 137 -8.36 -3.62 -16.09
C ILE A 137 -9.79 -3.28 -16.50
N LEU A 138 -10.46 -4.19 -17.21
CA LEU A 138 -11.80 -3.99 -17.75
C LEU A 138 -12.89 -4.07 -16.69
N SER A 139 -12.77 -4.98 -15.73
CA SER A 139 -13.72 -5.14 -14.64
C SER A 139 -13.05 -5.77 -13.43
N ILE A 140 -13.67 -5.56 -12.26
CA ILE A 140 -13.31 -6.18 -11.00
C ILE A 140 -14.58 -6.68 -10.32
N SER A 141 -14.48 -7.67 -9.44
CA SER A 141 -15.58 -8.11 -8.59
C SER A 141 -16.21 -6.94 -7.83
N GLU A 142 -17.55 -6.92 -7.81
CA GLU A 142 -18.33 -5.98 -7.00
C GLU A 142 -17.97 -6.08 -5.50
N PRO A 143 -18.23 -5.03 -4.70
CA PRO A 143 -18.05 -5.07 -3.26
C PRO A 143 -18.72 -6.29 -2.62
N GLN A 144 -17.98 -6.98 -1.75
CA GLN A 144 -18.43 -8.21 -1.10
C GLN A 144 -18.72 -7.98 0.37
N THR A 145 -19.65 -8.74 0.94
CA THR A 145 -19.86 -8.81 2.39
C THR A 145 -19.64 -10.25 2.84
N ILE A 146 -18.72 -10.44 3.78
CA ILE A 146 -18.42 -11.75 4.37
C ILE A 146 -18.73 -11.75 5.87
N SER A 147 -19.12 -12.92 6.37
CA SER A 147 -19.46 -13.17 7.77
C SER A 147 -19.10 -14.59 8.11
N LEU A 148 -18.54 -14.82 9.30
CA LEU A 148 -18.13 -16.16 9.75
C LEU A 148 -17.16 -16.84 8.76
N THR A 149 -16.32 -16.04 8.09
CA THR A 149 -15.23 -16.48 7.22
C THR A 149 -14.18 -15.37 7.13
N THR A 150 -12.94 -15.75 6.84
CA THR A 150 -11.81 -14.85 6.60
C THR A 150 -11.41 -14.80 5.13
N SER A 151 -12.17 -15.47 4.26
CA SER A 151 -11.82 -15.71 2.87
C SER A 151 -12.76 -14.98 1.90
N ALA A 152 -12.18 -14.32 0.90
CA ALA A 152 -12.92 -13.81 -0.25
C ALA A 152 -12.10 -13.94 -1.55
N THR A 153 -12.80 -14.32 -2.62
CA THR A 153 -12.22 -14.46 -3.96
C THR A 153 -12.43 -13.17 -4.74
N ILE A 154 -11.34 -12.62 -5.27
CA ILE A 154 -11.36 -11.47 -6.17
C ILE A 154 -11.19 -11.96 -7.60
N LYS A 155 -12.03 -11.44 -8.50
CA LYS A 155 -11.99 -11.73 -9.93
C LYS A 155 -11.83 -10.42 -10.68
N THR A 156 -11.02 -10.45 -11.74
CA THR A 156 -10.79 -9.29 -12.59
C THR A 156 -10.65 -9.73 -14.04
N ILE A 157 -11.05 -8.87 -14.98
CA ILE A 157 -10.82 -9.08 -16.41
C ILE A 157 -9.81 -8.05 -16.86
N ILE A 158 -8.75 -8.49 -17.53
CA ILE A 158 -7.63 -7.65 -17.93
C ILE A 158 -7.36 -7.84 -19.41
N ARG A 159 -7.32 -6.72 -20.14
CA ARG A 159 -6.94 -6.65 -21.54
C ARG A 159 -5.48 -6.22 -21.66
N SER A 160 -4.72 -6.88 -22.50
CA SER A 160 -3.34 -6.49 -22.80
C SER A 160 -2.91 -7.00 -24.17
N ASN A 161 -2.13 -6.20 -24.89
CA ASN A 161 -1.46 -6.61 -26.13
C ASN A 161 -0.12 -7.32 -25.86
N LYS A 162 0.29 -7.42 -24.59
CA LYS A 162 1.52 -8.04 -24.12
C LYS A 162 1.23 -9.06 -23.03
N ILE A 163 2.17 -9.98 -22.83
CA ILE A 163 2.11 -10.95 -21.74
C ILE A 163 2.09 -10.21 -20.41
N ILE A 164 1.10 -10.53 -19.56
CA ILE A 164 1.02 -10.04 -18.18
C ILE A 164 2.07 -10.77 -17.36
N SER A 165 2.94 -10.01 -16.69
CA SER A 165 3.98 -10.54 -15.79
C SER A 165 3.47 -10.76 -14.38
N SER A 166 2.58 -9.89 -13.88
CA SER A 166 1.95 -10.04 -12.56
C SER A 166 0.61 -9.32 -12.47
N VAL A 167 -0.27 -9.82 -11.61
CA VAL A 167 -1.51 -9.14 -11.20
C VAL A 167 -1.57 -9.15 -9.69
N ILE A 168 -1.50 -7.99 -9.06
CA ILE A 168 -1.36 -7.86 -7.61
C ILE A 168 -2.55 -7.08 -7.05
N ALA A 169 -3.19 -7.64 -6.03
CA ALA A 169 -4.17 -6.94 -5.20
C ALA A 169 -3.52 -6.51 -3.88
N SER A 170 -3.43 -5.20 -3.67
CA SER A 170 -3.04 -4.61 -2.37
C SER A 170 -4.27 -4.45 -1.49
N ILE A 171 -4.16 -4.80 -0.21
CA ILE A 171 -5.28 -4.86 0.73
C ILE A 171 -5.09 -3.84 1.84
N TYR A 172 -5.91 -2.80 1.84
CA TYR A 172 -5.96 -1.78 2.89
C TYR A 172 -6.95 -2.24 3.95
N PRO A 173 -6.48 -2.68 5.13
CA PRO A 173 -7.36 -3.13 6.20
C PRO A 173 -8.12 -1.95 6.85
N PRO A 174 -9.11 -2.22 7.72
CA PRO A 174 -9.80 -1.19 8.49
C PRO A 174 -8.84 -0.36 9.36
N GLU A 175 -9.16 0.92 9.57
CA GLU A 175 -8.28 1.92 10.22
C GLU A 175 -7.64 1.49 11.55
N THR A 176 -8.36 0.67 12.32
CA THR A 176 -7.97 0.24 13.67
C THR A 176 -6.63 -0.51 13.78
N ILE A 177 -5.98 -0.83 12.66
CA ILE A 177 -4.74 -1.64 12.61
C ILE A 177 -3.55 -0.81 12.09
N PHE A 178 -3.75 0.42 11.60
CA PHE A 178 -2.63 1.21 11.08
C PHE A 178 -1.89 1.95 12.21
N SER A 179 -0.79 1.38 12.71
CA SER A 179 0.25 2.15 13.42
C SER A 179 0.99 3.07 12.45
N GLU A 180 1.57 4.15 12.98
CA GLU A 180 2.19 5.23 12.19
C GLU A 180 3.50 4.81 11.48
N ASP A 181 4.08 3.67 11.87
CA ASP A 181 5.33 3.16 11.32
C ASP A 181 5.09 2.21 10.14
N SER A 182 5.54 2.61 8.93
CA SER A 182 5.89 1.77 7.76
C SER A 182 5.27 0.37 7.68
N ILE A 183 3.94 0.28 7.74
CA ILE A 183 3.24 -1.01 7.66
C ILE A 183 3.43 -1.58 6.25
N LYS A 184 3.91 -2.82 6.21
CA LYS A 184 3.82 -3.65 5.02
C LYS A 184 2.35 -4.01 4.81
N ILE A 185 1.72 -3.34 3.85
CA ILE A 185 0.35 -3.61 3.45
C ILE A 185 0.30 -5.01 2.81
N PRO A 186 -0.59 -5.91 3.26
CA PRO A 186 -0.71 -7.23 2.68
C PRO A 186 -1.14 -7.13 1.22
N SER A 187 -0.60 -8.02 0.41
CA SER A 187 -0.97 -8.16 -0.99
C SER A 187 -0.98 -9.62 -1.39
N PHE A 188 -1.74 -9.96 -2.42
CA PHE A 188 -1.76 -11.29 -3.01
C PHE A 188 -1.84 -11.22 -4.53
N GLU A 189 -1.38 -12.28 -5.18
CA GLU A 189 -1.39 -12.40 -6.63
C GLU A 189 -2.71 -12.98 -7.13
N LEU A 190 -3.17 -12.48 -8.28
CA LEU A 190 -4.28 -13.06 -9.02
C LEU A 190 -3.70 -13.82 -10.22
N ILE A 191 -4.13 -15.07 -10.37
CA ILE A 191 -3.64 -15.98 -11.41
C ILE A 191 -4.63 -16.03 -12.57
N LYS A 192 -4.12 -16.10 -13.80
CA LYS A 192 -4.93 -16.28 -15.01
C LYS A 192 -5.67 -17.61 -14.95
N VAL A 193 -7.00 -17.59 -15.07
CA VAL A 193 -7.83 -18.82 -15.07
C VAL A 193 -8.33 -19.20 -16.46
N SER A 194 -8.61 -18.23 -17.32
CA SER A 194 -9.07 -18.45 -18.69
C SER A 194 -8.91 -17.19 -19.53
N ASP A 195 -8.99 -17.35 -20.85
CA ASP A 195 -9.21 -16.20 -21.75
C ASP A 195 -10.65 -15.71 -21.66
N GLN A 196 -10.88 -14.45 -22.03
CA GLN A 196 -12.21 -13.86 -22.11
C GLN A 196 -12.84 -14.25 -23.45
N PRO A 197 -14.03 -14.89 -23.47
CA PRO A 197 -14.62 -15.42 -24.71
C PRO A 197 -14.83 -14.37 -25.81
N ASP A 198 -15.20 -13.15 -25.42
CA ASP A 198 -15.59 -12.08 -26.34
C ASP A 198 -14.44 -11.13 -26.72
N ASP A 199 -13.23 -11.37 -26.19
CA ASP A 199 -12.06 -10.51 -26.42
C ASP A 199 -10.77 -11.32 -26.32
N SER A 200 -10.16 -11.60 -27.48
CA SER A 200 -8.95 -12.44 -27.60
C SER A 200 -7.72 -11.86 -26.90
N ASN A 201 -7.73 -10.56 -26.58
CA ASN A 201 -6.65 -9.89 -25.86
C ASN A 201 -6.98 -9.70 -24.38
N ALA A 202 -8.12 -10.21 -23.91
CA ALA A 202 -8.50 -10.15 -22.51
C ALA A 202 -8.51 -11.54 -21.87
N ALA A 203 -8.19 -11.57 -20.59
CA ALA A 203 -8.19 -12.78 -19.78
C ALA A 203 -8.78 -12.51 -18.41
N ILE A 204 -9.31 -13.59 -17.82
CA ILE A 204 -9.86 -13.59 -16.47
C ILE A 204 -8.75 -14.00 -15.51
N TYR A 205 -8.57 -13.20 -14.46
CA TYR A 205 -7.66 -13.49 -13.36
C TYR A 205 -8.45 -13.61 -12.07
N THR A 206 -8.04 -14.54 -11.21
CA THR A 206 -8.65 -14.75 -9.88
C THR A 206 -7.60 -14.94 -8.82
N GLY A 207 -7.87 -14.44 -7.62
CA GLY A 207 -7.06 -14.72 -6.44
C GLY A 207 -7.95 -14.83 -5.22
N ASN A 208 -7.52 -15.64 -4.26
CA ASN A 208 -8.22 -15.81 -2.99
C ASN A 208 -7.36 -15.24 -1.86
N TYR A 209 -7.95 -14.40 -1.02
CA TYR A 209 -7.31 -13.92 0.19
C TYR A 209 -8.03 -14.46 1.40
N ASN A 210 -7.28 -15.05 2.34
CA ASN A 210 -7.80 -15.82 3.47
C ASN A 210 -7.58 -15.18 4.85
N SER A 211 -7.11 -13.94 4.89
CA SER A 211 -6.74 -13.25 6.13
C SER A 211 -7.58 -11.99 6.40
N PHE A 212 -8.86 -11.99 6.01
CA PHE A 212 -9.82 -10.95 6.41
C PHE A 212 -10.24 -11.14 7.88
N ASN A 213 -9.30 -10.91 8.80
CA ASN A 213 -9.39 -11.34 10.20
C ASN A 213 -9.94 -10.26 11.16
N VAL A 214 -10.16 -9.03 10.66
CA VAL A 214 -10.62 -7.89 11.45
C VAL A 214 -11.97 -7.43 10.94
N GLN A 215 -12.90 -7.12 11.85
CA GLN A 215 -14.18 -6.55 11.48
C GLN A 215 -14.00 -5.15 10.88
N GLY A 216 -14.71 -4.86 9.79
CA GLY A 216 -14.64 -3.56 9.12
C GLY A 216 -14.64 -3.68 7.61
N VAL A 217 -14.26 -2.58 6.94
CA VAL A 217 -14.18 -2.52 5.48
C VAL A 217 -12.72 -2.62 5.06
N TYR A 218 -12.40 -3.64 4.29
CA TYR A 218 -11.14 -3.76 3.58
C TYR A 218 -11.31 -3.12 2.21
N HIS A 219 -10.41 -2.21 1.84
CA HIS A 219 -10.33 -1.68 0.49
C HIS A 219 -9.25 -2.43 -0.27
N LEU A 220 -9.49 -2.79 -1.53
CA LEU A 220 -8.53 -3.50 -2.36
C LEU A 220 -8.23 -2.67 -3.59
N SER A 221 -6.95 -2.57 -3.97
CA SER A 221 -6.50 -1.94 -5.22
C SER A 221 -5.72 -2.94 -6.06
N ILE A 222 -6.18 -3.18 -7.28
CA ILE A 222 -5.65 -4.22 -8.17
C ILE A 222 -4.86 -3.54 -9.28
N TYR A 223 -3.65 -4.03 -9.54
CA TYR A 223 -2.79 -3.60 -10.64
C TYR A 223 -2.37 -4.81 -11.48
N ALA A 224 -2.17 -4.59 -12.77
CA ALA A 224 -1.51 -5.55 -13.63
C ALA A 224 -0.28 -4.93 -14.27
N THR A 225 0.79 -5.71 -14.33
CA THR A 225 2.04 -5.31 -14.96
C THR A 225 2.32 -6.24 -16.12
N ASP A 226 2.72 -5.71 -17.26
CA ASP A 226 3.14 -6.53 -18.40
C ASP A 226 4.63 -6.90 -18.31
N LYS A 227 5.10 -7.71 -19.27
CA LYS A 227 6.52 -8.12 -19.37
C LYS A 227 7.48 -6.96 -19.64
N ASP A 228 6.98 -5.82 -20.12
CA ASP A 228 7.77 -4.63 -20.41
C ASP A 228 7.68 -3.60 -19.25
N SER A 229 7.18 -4.04 -18.09
CA SER A 229 7.01 -3.27 -16.86
C SER A 229 5.99 -2.12 -16.95
N PHE A 230 5.15 -2.09 -17.98
CA PHE A 230 4.03 -1.15 -17.99
C PHE A 230 2.95 -1.64 -17.03
N THR A 231 2.56 -0.75 -16.11
CA THR A 231 1.54 -1.04 -15.10
C THR A 231 0.21 -0.41 -15.50
N SER A 232 -0.87 -1.16 -15.29
CA SER A 232 -2.23 -0.71 -15.50
C SER A 232 -2.63 0.42 -14.56
N MET A 233 -3.71 1.11 -14.92
CA MET A 233 -4.44 1.89 -13.93
C MET A 233 -5.10 0.97 -12.90
N PRO A 234 -5.15 1.36 -11.62
CA PRO A 234 -5.80 0.56 -10.61
C PRO A 234 -7.31 0.50 -10.81
N LYS A 235 -7.89 -0.65 -10.46
CA LYS A 235 -9.30 -0.74 -10.09
C LYS A 235 -9.44 -1.14 -8.63
N THR A 236 -10.45 -0.58 -7.98
CA THR A 236 -10.70 -0.76 -6.55
C THR A 236 -12.00 -1.51 -6.30
N THR A 237 -12.02 -2.32 -5.25
CA THR A 237 -13.22 -2.98 -4.71
C THR A 237 -13.11 -3.02 -3.19
N SER A 238 -14.11 -3.57 -2.50
CA SER A 238 -14.07 -3.71 -1.05
C SER A 238 -14.65 -5.03 -0.56
N VAL A 239 -14.19 -5.44 0.62
CA VAL A 239 -14.71 -6.61 1.36
C VAL A 239 -15.11 -6.13 2.75
N VAL A 240 -16.40 -6.21 3.06
CA VAL A 240 -16.97 -5.85 4.36
C VAL A 240 -17.05 -7.10 5.24
N VAL A 241 -16.37 -7.09 6.38
CA VAL A 241 -16.40 -8.17 7.36
C VAL A 241 -17.34 -7.79 8.50
N LYS A 242 -18.47 -8.49 8.66
CA LYS A 242 -19.49 -8.19 9.70
C LYS A 242 -19.27 -8.95 11.02
N ASN A 243 -18.90 -10.22 10.93
CA ASN A 243 -18.57 -11.08 12.08
C ASN A 243 -17.24 -11.76 11.77
N ALA A 244 -16.15 -11.11 12.14
CA ALA A 244 -14.82 -11.61 11.86
C ALA A 244 -14.56 -12.88 12.67
N ILE A 245 -14.21 -13.97 11.99
CA ILE A 245 -13.49 -15.05 12.65
C ILE A 245 -12.06 -14.54 12.78
N SER A 246 -11.63 -14.15 13.97
CA SER A 246 -10.21 -13.87 14.17
C SER A 246 -9.48 -15.21 14.26
N ASN A 247 -8.45 -15.44 13.46
CA ASN A 247 -7.60 -16.61 13.64
C ASN A 247 -6.74 -16.45 14.90
N ARG A 248 -6.47 -17.57 15.59
CA ARG A 248 -5.52 -17.61 16.71
C ARG A 248 -4.25 -18.33 16.26
N ALA A 249 -3.11 -17.69 16.49
CA ALA A 249 -1.81 -18.29 16.26
C ALA A 249 -1.15 -18.64 17.59
N ILE A 250 -0.48 -19.78 17.65
CA ILE A 250 0.31 -20.20 18.79
C ILE A 250 1.75 -20.33 18.30
N ILE A 251 2.67 -19.59 18.90
CA ILE A 251 4.12 -19.75 18.68
C ILE A 251 4.66 -20.55 19.85
N LEU A 252 5.17 -21.75 19.58
CA LEU A 252 5.85 -22.57 20.57
C LEU A 252 7.36 -22.52 20.29
N GLY A 253 8.07 -21.77 21.12
CA GLY A 253 9.52 -21.71 21.14
C GLY A 253 10.09 -22.84 21.98
N SER A 254 10.93 -23.67 21.37
CA SER A 254 11.74 -24.68 22.04
C SER A 254 13.21 -24.47 21.69
N PHE A 255 14.10 -24.93 22.55
CA PHE A 255 15.53 -24.94 22.25
C PHE A 255 16.15 -26.25 22.73
N TYR A 256 17.22 -26.66 22.07
CA TYR A 256 18.19 -27.63 22.57
C TYR A 256 19.52 -26.89 22.75
N ASP A 257 20.06 -26.86 23.96
CA ASP A 257 21.34 -26.20 24.31
C ASP A 257 21.51 -24.76 23.78
N ASN A 258 22.74 -24.29 23.60
CA ASN A 258 23.19 -22.88 23.46
C ASN A 258 22.67 -22.10 22.22
N GLU A 259 21.60 -22.55 21.56
CA GLU A 259 21.04 -21.99 20.32
C GLU A 259 19.96 -20.91 20.54
N TRP A 260 19.73 -20.48 21.79
CA TRP A 260 18.72 -19.49 22.14
C TRP A 260 18.67 -18.25 21.23
N PRO A 261 19.80 -17.61 20.84
CA PRO A 261 19.76 -16.42 19.97
C PRO A 261 19.12 -16.68 18.59
N VAL A 262 19.23 -17.91 18.06
CA VAL A 262 18.63 -18.29 16.78
C VAL A 262 17.14 -18.53 16.94
N THR A 263 16.74 -19.25 18.00
CA THR A 263 15.33 -19.47 18.35
C THR A 263 14.62 -18.14 18.59
N GLU A 264 15.22 -17.23 19.35
CA GLU A 264 14.68 -15.90 19.63
C GLU A 264 14.44 -15.11 18.33
N LYS A 265 15.44 -15.07 17.43
CA LYS A 265 15.30 -14.41 16.13
C LYS A 265 14.17 -15.00 15.29
N ASN A 266 14.02 -16.33 15.27
CA ASN A 266 12.97 -17.01 14.50
C ASN A 266 11.58 -16.75 15.10
N ILE A 267 11.46 -16.71 16.43
CA ILE A 267 10.22 -16.34 17.12
C ILE A 267 9.84 -14.91 16.76
N SER A 268 10.77 -13.94 16.85
CA SER A 268 10.51 -12.55 16.46
C SER A 268 10.08 -12.43 14.99
N LEU A 269 10.73 -13.18 14.09
CA LEU A 269 10.36 -13.20 12.67
C LEU A 269 8.95 -13.76 12.45
N ALA A 270 8.59 -14.88 13.09
CA ALA A 270 7.26 -15.47 13.01
C ALA A 270 6.19 -14.53 13.58
N TYR A 271 6.48 -13.90 14.72
CA TYR A 271 5.62 -12.92 15.36
C TYR A 271 5.34 -11.72 14.44
N ASN A 272 6.39 -11.07 13.93
CA ASN A 272 6.28 -9.93 13.03
C ASN A 272 5.59 -10.31 11.71
N THR A 273 5.80 -11.55 11.23
CA THR A 273 5.08 -12.07 10.07
C THR A 273 3.59 -12.18 10.34
N LEU A 274 3.17 -12.68 11.51
CA LEU A 274 1.76 -12.75 11.90
C LEU A 274 1.14 -11.35 12.01
N LEU A 275 1.85 -10.37 12.58
CA LEU A 275 1.40 -8.98 12.60
C LEU A 275 1.21 -8.43 11.18
N SER A 276 2.15 -8.70 10.26
CA SER A 276 2.01 -8.32 8.84
C SER A 276 0.84 -9.01 8.13
N GLN A 277 0.37 -10.14 8.67
CA GLN A 277 -0.83 -10.86 8.24
C GLN A 277 -2.09 -10.45 9.01
N LEU A 278 -2.04 -9.29 9.70
CA LEU A 278 -3.15 -8.68 10.42
C LEU A 278 -3.63 -9.49 11.64
N TYR A 279 -2.76 -10.33 12.21
CA TYR A 279 -2.98 -10.80 13.58
C TYR A 279 -2.70 -9.65 14.54
N SER A 280 -3.53 -9.51 15.57
CA SER A 280 -3.25 -8.63 16.71
C SER A 280 -2.54 -9.42 17.81
N ASP A 281 -1.75 -8.78 18.68
CA ASP A 281 -1.05 -9.43 19.81
C ASP A 281 -1.96 -10.33 20.65
N LYS A 282 -3.18 -9.88 20.94
CA LYS A 282 -4.24 -10.62 21.66
C LYS A 282 -4.74 -11.90 20.97
N ASN A 283 -4.36 -12.12 19.72
CA ASN A 283 -4.66 -13.33 18.93
C ASN A 283 -3.40 -14.20 18.69
N ILE A 284 -2.26 -13.86 19.29
CA ILE A 284 -1.02 -14.62 19.24
C ILE A 284 -0.67 -15.09 20.65
N ASP A 285 -0.66 -16.39 20.88
CA ASP A 285 -0.22 -16.98 22.15
C ASP A 285 1.24 -17.42 22.01
N LEU A 286 2.14 -16.84 22.80
CA LEU A 286 3.57 -17.18 22.80
C LEU A 286 3.88 -18.10 23.99
N LEU A 287 4.30 -19.32 23.69
CA LEU A 287 4.82 -20.28 24.65
C LEU A 287 6.33 -20.34 24.46
N SER A 288 7.08 -19.76 25.39
CA SER A 288 8.53 -19.63 25.27
C SER A 288 9.18 -19.72 26.65
N PRO A 289 10.35 -20.38 26.77
CA PRO A 289 11.03 -20.53 28.05
C PRO A 289 11.68 -19.23 28.54
N HIS A 290 11.94 -18.28 27.64
CA HIS A 290 12.43 -16.95 27.99
C HIS A 290 11.61 -15.86 27.30
N ALA A 291 11.61 -14.66 27.89
CA ALA A 291 11.09 -13.46 27.25
C ALA A 291 11.85 -13.16 25.96
N ILE A 292 11.16 -12.52 25.01
CA ILE A 292 11.71 -12.11 23.71
C ILE A 292 11.83 -10.60 23.74
N GLU A 293 13.02 -10.05 23.51
CA GLU A 293 13.26 -8.61 23.67
C GLU A 293 12.34 -7.75 22.79
N SER A 294 11.96 -8.26 21.62
CA SER A 294 11.10 -7.57 20.66
C SER A 294 9.59 -7.72 20.90
N ILE A 295 9.15 -8.39 21.96
CA ILE A 295 7.73 -8.69 22.24
C ILE A 295 7.40 -8.24 23.67
N GLU A 296 6.46 -7.30 23.82
CA GLU A 296 6.21 -6.62 25.10
C GLU A 296 5.60 -7.51 26.19
N TYR A 297 4.85 -8.57 25.85
CA TYR A 297 4.17 -9.39 26.85
C TYR A 297 4.93 -10.66 27.19
N ALA A 298 4.86 -11.05 28.47
CA ALA A 298 5.56 -12.21 28.99
C ALA A 298 5.01 -13.51 28.37
N PRO A 299 5.89 -14.43 27.92
CA PRO A 299 5.46 -15.70 27.37
C PRO A 299 4.93 -16.64 28.45
N LEU A 300 4.08 -17.56 28.03
CA LEU A 300 3.69 -18.70 28.85
C LEU A 300 4.84 -19.73 28.88
N SER A 301 5.12 -20.31 30.04
CA SER A 301 6.10 -21.40 30.10
C SER A 301 5.66 -22.57 29.22
N PRO A 302 6.52 -23.07 28.31
CA PRO A 302 6.14 -24.13 27.38
C PRO A 302 5.94 -25.44 28.14
N SER A 303 4.71 -25.94 28.15
CA SER A 303 4.37 -27.22 28.75
C SER A 303 3.12 -27.79 28.08
N MET A 304 2.90 -29.10 28.18
CA MET A 304 1.66 -29.73 27.68
C MET A 304 0.42 -29.10 28.32
N LYS A 305 0.48 -28.76 29.61
CA LYS A 305 -0.60 -28.08 30.32
C LYS A 305 -0.86 -26.68 29.76
N SER A 306 0.19 -25.91 29.50
CA SER A 306 0.08 -24.57 28.90
C SER A 306 -0.51 -24.65 27.49
N LEU A 307 -0.07 -25.62 26.70
CA LEU A 307 -0.56 -25.83 25.34
C LEU A 307 -2.04 -26.22 25.32
N ILE A 308 -2.46 -27.16 26.16
CA ILE A 308 -3.87 -27.55 26.32
C ILE A 308 -4.70 -26.34 26.75
N ASN A 309 -4.26 -25.59 27.76
CA ASN A 309 -4.97 -24.41 28.25
C ASN A 309 -5.17 -23.36 27.14
N VAL A 310 -4.15 -23.14 26.30
CA VAL A 310 -4.30 -22.24 25.14
C VAL A 310 -5.32 -22.81 24.15
N PHE A 311 -5.24 -24.09 23.80
CA PHE A 311 -6.17 -24.70 22.85
C PHE A 311 -7.64 -24.75 23.31
N GLU A 312 -7.88 -24.91 24.61
CA GLU A 312 -9.22 -24.95 25.22
C GLU A 312 -9.86 -23.56 25.30
N ASN A 313 -9.04 -22.50 25.46
CA ASN A 313 -9.53 -21.12 25.53
C ASN A 313 -9.69 -20.45 24.16
N ILE A 314 -9.39 -21.15 23.07
CA ILE A 314 -9.67 -20.67 21.70
C ILE A 314 -11.12 -21.04 21.34
N PRO A 315 -12.00 -20.06 21.07
CA PRO A 315 -13.37 -20.32 20.65
C PRO A 315 -13.44 -21.26 19.44
N VAL A 316 -14.46 -22.11 19.41
CA VAL A 316 -14.62 -23.20 18.41
C VAL A 316 -14.71 -22.65 16.99
N GLU A 317 -15.24 -21.43 16.84
CA GLU A 317 -15.30 -20.73 15.56
C GLU A 317 -13.94 -20.21 15.04
N LYS A 318 -12.88 -20.17 15.84
CA LYS A 318 -11.56 -19.68 15.42
C LYS A 318 -10.70 -20.78 14.80
N GLN A 319 -10.05 -20.49 13.67
CA GLN A 319 -8.99 -21.37 13.17
C GLN A 319 -7.76 -21.30 14.08
N LYS A 320 -7.12 -22.47 14.25
CA LYS A 320 -5.95 -22.69 15.10
C LYS A 320 -4.74 -22.92 14.22
N ILE A 321 -3.71 -22.10 14.35
CA ILE A 321 -2.42 -22.31 13.68
C ILE A 321 -1.34 -22.46 14.74
N LEU A 322 -0.58 -23.54 14.69
CA LEU A 322 0.55 -23.80 15.59
C LEU A 322 1.86 -23.71 14.80
N PHE A 323 2.73 -22.81 15.21
CA PHE A 323 4.11 -22.73 14.75
C PHE A 323 5.01 -23.34 15.82
N TYR A 324 5.82 -24.33 15.43
CA TYR A 324 6.86 -24.90 16.28
C TYR A 324 8.21 -24.38 15.78
N ILE A 325 8.92 -23.69 16.67
CA ILE A 325 10.20 -23.01 16.38
C ILE A 325 11.24 -23.50 17.37
#